data_AF-A0A1B0GHX3-F1
#
_entry.id   AF-A0A1B0GHX3-F1
#
_cell.length_a   1.000
_cell.length_b   1.000
_cell.length_c   1.000
_cell.angle_alpha   90.00
_cell.angle_beta   90.00
_cell.angle_gamma   90.00
#
_symmetry.space_group_name_H-M   'P 1'
#
loop_
_entity.id
_entity.type
_entity.pdbx_description
1 polymer ?
#
loop_
_entity_poly.entity_id
_entity_poly.type
_entity_poly.pdbx_seq_one_letter_code
_entity_poly.pdbx_strand_id
1 'polypeptide(L)'
;MVRDRLHELKSNSPYRDDDDIGLDIEVTTNLENDIESVLNEFADARRIVQEIRGNTKSMKKLENEIANRIPTPPGATEEFEERREANMLLCQNVYNKMKKLEATLPFKDDFKAISRIKRYHFHFVREEFIDAWNEHEAFLVEYEERIKRMLKKQARIVNASADEEEIESLITERKTSLFVANIVQETELARRQLQDITQRQIELEKIEKSLVEVRDMFLRISTLVMEQVCYARHF
;
A
#
# COMPACT_ATOMS: atom_id res chain seq x y z
N MET A 1 40.05 7.23 9.15
CA MET A 1 40.18 6.24 8.05
C MET A 1 40.57 4.93 8.68
N VAL A 2 39.77 3.87 8.55
CA VAL A 2 40.09 2.56 9.13
C VAL A 2 41.24 1.97 8.32
N ARG A 3 42.32 1.56 9.01
CA ARG A 3 43.51 0.97 8.40
C ARG A 3 43.16 -0.43 7.90
N ASP A 4 43.37 -0.72 6.62
CA ASP A 4 43.17 -2.06 6.08
C ASP A 4 44.21 -3.01 6.68
N ARG A 5 43.75 -4.06 7.37
CA ARG A 5 44.57 -5.07 8.05
C ARG A 5 44.54 -6.42 7.37
N LEU A 6 43.88 -6.53 6.20
CA LEU A 6 43.77 -7.80 5.48
C LEU A 6 45.15 -8.38 5.15
N HIS A 7 46.12 -7.53 4.82
CA HIS A 7 47.48 -7.95 4.52
C HIS A 7 48.23 -8.49 5.76
N GLU A 8 48.12 -7.83 6.92
CA GLU A 8 48.71 -8.30 8.19
C GLU A 8 48.11 -9.66 8.62
N LEU A 9 46.81 -9.85 8.38
CA LEU A 9 46.13 -11.10 8.71
C LEU A 9 46.56 -12.25 7.78
N LYS A 10 46.72 -11.98 6.48
CA LYS A 10 47.24 -12.97 5.53
C LYS A 10 48.68 -13.37 5.85
N SER A 11 49.55 -12.40 6.18
CA SER A 11 50.96 -12.69 6.49
C SER A 11 51.17 -13.47 7.78
N ASN A 12 50.27 -13.30 8.76
CA ASN A 12 50.32 -13.98 10.06
C ASN A 12 49.47 -15.26 10.11
N SER A 13 48.84 -15.66 9.00
CA SER A 13 48.06 -16.90 8.94
C SER A 13 48.98 -18.11 9.11
N PRO A 14 48.74 -19.00 10.08
CA PRO A 14 49.47 -20.26 10.20
C PRO A 14 49.15 -21.23 9.06
N TYR A 15 48.07 -20.99 8.32
CA TYR A 15 47.71 -21.68 7.08
C TYR A 15 48.33 -20.92 5.92
N ARG A 16 49.36 -21.51 5.31
CA ARG A 16 50.00 -21.01 4.07
C ARG A 16 49.16 -21.48 2.88
N ASP A 17 49.22 -20.73 1.77
CA ASP A 17 48.46 -20.97 0.53
C ASP A 17 48.59 -22.39 -0.09
N ASP A 18 49.43 -23.28 0.47
CA ASP A 18 49.62 -24.67 0.03
C ASP A 18 48.81 -25.71 0.83
N ASP A 19 48.30 -25.38 2.01
CA ASP A 19 47.33 -26.23 2.71
C ASP A 19 45.94 -25.87 2.18
N ASP A 20 45.60 -26.43 1.01
CA ASP A 20 44.23 -26.45 0.48
C ASP A 20 43.37 -27.26 1.46
N ILE A 21 42.97 -26.62 2.55
CA ILE A 21 41.77 -27.00 3.29
C ILE A 21 40.65 -26.67 2.32
N GLY A 22 40.42 -27.60 1.37
CA GLY A 22 39.28 -27.58 0.49
C GLY A 22 38.05 -27.54 1.37
N LEU A 23 37.56 -26.33 1.63
CA LEU A 23 36.16 -26.11 1.92
C LEU A 23 35.46 -26.79 0.76
N ASP A 24 34.81 -27.93 1.01
CA ASP A 24 34.12 -28.71 -0.01
C ASP A 24 33.31 -27.74 -0.86
N ILE A 25 33.82 -27.46 -2.06
CA ILE A 25 33.26 -26.44 -2.96
C ILE A 25 31.80 -26.81 -3.21
N GLU A 26 31.51 -28.10 -3.26
CA GLU A 26 30.17 -28.69 -3.36
C GLU A 26 29.25 -28.36 -2.17
N VAL A 27 29.75 -28.30 -0.93
CA VAL A 27 28.95 -27.89 0.24
C VAL A 27 28.65 -26.38 0.19
N THR A 28 29.62 -25.58 -0.26
CA THR A 28 29.42 -24.12 -0.40
C THR A 28 28.46 -23.76 -1.54
N THR A 29 28.55 -24.44 -2.70
CA THR A 29 27.66 -24.20 -3.84
C THR A 29 26.24 -24.69 -3.57
N ASN A 30 26.06 -25.80 -2.84
CA ASN A 30 24.73 -26.28 -2.45
C ASN A 30 24.03 -25.30 -1.50
N LEU A 31 24.74 -24.73 -0.52
CA LEU A 31 24.17 -23.72 0.37
C LEU A 31 23.83 -22.42 -0.37
N GLU A 32 24.66 -22.00 -1.32
CA GLU A 32 24.41 -20.81 -2.14
C GLU A 32 23.15 -20.96 -3.00
N ASN A 33 23.00 -22.12 -3.67
CA ASN A 33 21.81 -22.47 -4.43
C ASN A 33 20.54 -22.51 -3.55
N ASP A 34 20.64 -23.05 -2.33
CA ASP A 34 19.53 -23.09 -1.39
C ASP A 34 19.11 -21.68 -0.92
N ILE A 35 20.08 -20.80 -0.66
CA ILE A 35 19.82 -19.40 -0.30
C ILE A 35 19.16 -18.68 -1.48
N GLU A 36 19.68 -18.83 -2.69
CA GLU A 36 19.12 -18.20 -3.88
C GLU A 36 17.67 -18.66 -4.14
N SER A 37 17.41 -19.96 -3.97
CA SER A 37 16.06 -20.53 -4.08
C SER A 37 15.09 -19.86 -3.10
N VAL A 38 15.48 -19.70 -1.82
CA VAL A 38 14.69 -18.97 -0.81
C VAL A 38 14.49 -17.51 -1.23
N LEU A 39 15.54 -16.81 -1.67
CA LEU A 39 15.44 -15.41 -2.08
C LEU A 39 14.48 -15.21 -3.26
N ASN A 40 14.52 -16.12 -4.22
CA ASN A 40 13.64 -16.14 -5.40
C ASN A 40 12.18 -16.42 -5.00
N GLU A 41 11.95 -17.29 -4.01
CA GLU A 41 10.60 -17.56 -3.45
C GLU A 41 9.93 -16.26 -2.95
N PHE A 42 10.70 -15.36 -2.34
CA PHE A 42 10.21 -14.07 -1.83
C PHE A 42 10.34 -12.89 -2.80
N ALA A 43 11.05 -13.05 -3.92
CA ALA A 43 11.32 -11.96 -4.86
C ALA A 43 10.02 -11.40 -5.47
N ASP A 44 9.11 -12.30 -5.85
CA ASP A 44 7.79 -11.95 -6.39
C ASP A 44 6.96 -11.13 -5.41
N ALA A 45 6.86 -11.58 -4.16
CA ALA A 45 6.06 -10.89 -3.13
C ALA A 45 6.63 -9.48 -2.88
N ARG A 46 7.96 -9.36 -2.77
CA ARG A 46 8.63 -8.06 -2.65
C ARG A 46 8.37 -7.15 -3.84
N ARG A 47 8.44 -7.67 -5.07
CA ARG A 47 8.17 -6.89 -6.28
C ARG A 47 6.75 -6.32 -6.26
N ILE A 48 5.76 -7.13 -5.90
CA ILE A 48 4.37 -6.67 -5.82
C ILE A 48 4.19 -5.63 -4.70
N VAL A 49 4.82 -5.80 -3.53
CA VAL A 49 4.80 -4.80 -2.45
C VAL A 49 5.36 -3.44 -2.92
N GLN A 50 6.44 -3.44 -3.69
CA GLN A 50 6.99 -2.20 -4.25
C GLN A 50 6.04 -1.59 -5.30
N GLU A 51 5.35 -2.41 -6.08
CA GLU A 51 4.34 -1.95 -7.04
C GLU A 51 3.14 -1.29 -6.34
N ILE A 52 2.65 -1.87 -5.24
CA ILE A 52 1.64 -1.29 -4.35
C ILE A 52 2.06 0.12 -3.90
N ARG A 53 3.29 0.26 -3.38
CA ARG A 53 3.82 1.56 -2.95
C ARG A 53 3.96 2.56 -4.11
N GLY A 54 4.40 2.09 -5.27
CA GLY A 54 4.50 2.90 -6.50
C GLY A 54 3.13 3.44 -6.95
N ASN A 55 2.10 2.59 -6.90
CA ASN A 55 0.73 2.97 -7.22
C ASN A 55 0.18 3.98 -6.21
N THR A 56 0.35 3.75 -4.91
CA THR A 56 -0.04 4.72 -3.86
C THR A 56 0.62 6.09 -4.05
N LYS A 57 1.92 6.13 -4.37
CA LYS A 57 2.61 7.40 -4.67
C LYS A 57 2.07 8.10 -5.91
N SER A 58 1.72 7.34 -6.95
CA SER A 58 1.14 7.89 -8.17
C SER A 58 -0.27 8.42 -7.92
N MET A 59 -1.08 7.69 -7.15
CA MET A 59 -2.40 8.09 -6.71
C MET A 59 -2.36 9.39 -5.89
N LYS A 60 -1.38 9.56 -4.98
CA LYS A 60 -1.16 10.83 -4.25
C LYS A 60 -0.90 12.03 -5.20
N LYS A 61 -0.24 11.81 -6.34
CA LYS A 61 -0.03 12.88 -7.33
C LYS A 61 -1.31 13.21 -8.08
N LEU A 62 -2.01 12.18 -8.57
CA LEU A 62 -3.29 12.32 -9.26
C LEU A 62 -4.33 12.99 -8.37
N GLU A 63 -4.39 12.61 -7.09
CA GLU A 63 -5.25 13.22 -6.07
C GLU A 63 -5.02 14.72 -5.93
N ASN A 64 -3.76 15.16 -5.89
CA ASN A 64 -3.43 16.58 -5.88
C ASN A 64 -3.85 17.30 -7.16
N GLU A 65 -3.76 16.66 -8.32
CA GLU A 65 -4.23 17.22 -9.58
C GLU A 65 -5.76 17.31 -9.61
N ILE A 66 -6.44 16.23 -9.22
CA ILE A 66 -7.90 16.12 -9.16
C ILE A 66 -8.47 17.15 -8.19
N ALA A 67 -7.87 17.33 -7.02
CA ALA A 67 -8.41 18.21 -5.99
C ALA A 67 -8.06 19.69 -6.19
N ASN A 68 -6.93 20.03 -6.82
CA ASN A 68 -6.50 21.44 -6.94
C ASN A 68 -6.77 22.06 -8.30
N ARG A 69 -7.09 21.27 -9.34
CA ARG A 69 -7.39 21.79 -10.68
C ARG A 69 -8.88 21.71 -10.97
N ILE A 70 -9.47 22.86 -11.30
CA ILE A 70 -10.84 22.97 -11.79
C ILE A 70 -10.77 23.63 -13.18
N PRO A 71 -11.27 22.99 -14.25
CA PRO A 71 -11.85 21.64 -14.27
C PRO A 71 -10.80 20.54 -14.03
N THR A 72 -11.25 19.38 -13.54
CA THR A 72 -10.40 18.20 -13.36
C THR A 72 -9.77 17.79 -14.71
N PRO A 73 -8.48 17.46 -14.77
CA PRO A 73 -7.85 17.04 -16.02
C PRO A 73 -8.54 15.79 -16.61
N PRO A 74 -8.77 15.74 -17.94
CA PRO A 74 -9.31 14.56 -18.59
C PRO A 74 -8.45 13.32 -18.33
N GLY A 75 -9.06 12.20 -17.96
CA GLY A 75 -8.37 10.93 -17.71
C GLY A 75 -7.73 10.79 -16.32
N ALA A 76 -7.49 11.89 -15.57
CA ALA A 76 -6.83 11.79 -14.26
C ALA A 76 -7.66 10.98 -13.24
N THR A 77 -8.99 11.10 -13.29
CA THR A 77 -9.90 10.33 -12.44
C THR A 77 -9.95 8.86 -12.83
N GLU A 78 -9.99 8.54 -14.12
CA GLU A 78 -9.95 7.16 -14.63
C GLU A 78 -8.63 6.48 -14.27
N GLU A 79 -7.52 7.17 -14.53
CA GLU A 79 -6.16 6.71 -14.23
C GLU A 79 -5.93 6.48 -12.72
N PHE A 80 -6.57 7.30 -11.86
CA PHE A 80 -6.57 7.11 -10.41
C PHE A 80 -7.31 5.83 -10.01
N GLU A 81 -8.50 5.63 -10.57
CA GLU A 81 -9.37 4.49 -10.28
C GLU A 81 -8.75 3.17 -10.76
N GLU A 82 -8.15 3.15 -11.95
CA GLU A 82 -7.40 2.00 -12.47
C GLU A 82 -6.28 1.58 -11.53
N ARG A 83 -5.47 2.55 -11.07
CA ARG A 83 -4.38 2.26 -10.12
C ARG A 83 -4.89 1.77 -8.79
N ARG A 84 -6.01 2.30 -8.31
CA ARG A 84 -6.65 1.86 -7.06
C ARG A 84 -7.11 0.41 -7.16
N GLU A 85 -7.86 0.07 -8.21
CA GLU A 85 -8.34 -1.30 -8.45
C GLU A 85 -7.17 -2.27 -8.63
N ALA A 86 -6.15 -1.87 -9.39
CA ALA A 86 -4.92 -2.64 -9.51
C ALA A 86 -4.26 -2.87 -8.14
N ASN A 87 -4.14 -1.82 -7.31
CA ASN A 87 -3.52 -1.92 -5.99
C ASN A 87 -4.28 -2.90 -5.07
N MET A 88 -5.61 -2.88 -5.11
CA MET A 88 -6.46 -3.80 -4.37
C MET A 88 -6.20 -5.27 -4.79
N LEU A 89 -6.11 -5.54 -6.10
CA LEU A 89 -5.76 -6.86 -6.63
C LEU A 89 -4.35 -7.30 -6.25
N LEU A 90 -3.38 -6.38 -6.31
CA LEU A 90 -2.00 -6.65 -5.88
C LEU A 90 -1.94 -7.00 -4.39
N CYS A 91 -2.68 -6.29 -3.53
CA CYS A 91 -2.78 -6.59 -2.10
C CYS A 91 -3.35 -8.00 -1.85
N GLN A 92 -4.39 -8.39 -2.57
CA GLN A 92 -4.93 -9.77 -2.51
C GLN A 92 -3.91 -10.81 -2.97
N ASN A 93 -3.15 -10.51 -4.03
CA ASN A 93 -2.13 -11.41 -4.57
C ASN A 93 -0.99 -11.61 -3.57
N VAL A 94 -0.45 -10.51 -2.99
CA VAL A 94 0.58 -10.58 -1.94
C VAL A 94 0.07 -11.36 -0.75
N TYR A 95 -1.15 -11.07 -0.27
CA TYR A 95 -1.75 -11.81 0.84
C TYR A 95 -1.78 -13.33 0.56
N ASN A 96 -2.27 -13.75 -0.60
CA ASN A 96 -2.34 -15.16 -0.97
C ASN A 96 -0.94 -15.80 -1.10
N LYS A 97 0.04 -15.07 -1.65
CA LYS A 97 1.43 -15.53 -1.70
C LYS A 97 2.01 -15.68 -0.29
N MET A 98 1.82 -14.69 0.58
CA MET A 98 2.28 -14.73 1.97
C MET A 98 1.64 -15.90 2.73
N LYS A 99 0.34 -16.16 2.56
CA LYS A 99 -0.31 -17.34 3.17
C LYS A 99 0.27 -18.67 2.69
N LYS A 100 0.64 -18.78 1.41
CA LYS A 100 1.34 -19.97 0.89
C LYS A 100 2.75 -20.12 1.47
N LEU A 101 3.49 -19.01 1.55
CA LEU A 101 4.83 -18.98 2.13
C LEU A 101 4.81 -19.34 3.62
N GLU A 102 3.80 -18.88 4.35
CA GLU A 102 3.56 -19.20 5.76
C GLU A 102 3.42 -20.71 5.97
N ALA A 103 2.66 -21.38 5.11
CA ALA A 103 2.47 -22.83 5.17
C ALA A 103 3.75 -23.64 4.87
N THR A 104 4.73 -23.06 4.18
CA THR A 104 6.02 -23.70 3.88
C THR A 104 7.13 -23.28 4.86
N LEU A 105 6.78 -22.55 5.92
CA LEU A 105 7.77 -22.13 6.92
C LEU A 105 8.29 -23.33 7.73
N PRO A 106 9.61 -23.40 7.94
CA PRO A 106 10.20 -24.42 8.78
C PRO A 106 9.84 -24.19 10.25
N PHE A 107 9.75 -25.28 11.01
CA PHE A 107 9.50 -25.24 12.46
C PHE A 107 10.46 -24.29 13.18
N LYS A 108 9.97 -23.63 14.22
CA LYS A 108 10.74 -22.63 14.98
C LYS A 108 12.03 -23.19 15.56
N ASP A 109 11.99 -24.44 16.02
CA ASP A 109 13.13 -25.15 16.63
C ASP A 109 14.10 -25.73 15.60
N ASP A 110 13.84 -25.54 14.30
CA ASP A 110 14.83 -25.83 13.26
C ASP A 110 15.84 -24.67 13.18
N PHE A 111 17.02 -24.91 13.75
CA PHE A 111 18.13 -23.96 13.82
C PHE A 111 19.05 -23.96 12.59
N LYS A 112 18.73 -24.73 11.54
CA LYS A 112 19.48 -24.68 10.28
C LYS A 112 19.53 -23.25 9.74
N ALA A 113 20.64 -22.89 9.10
CA ALA A 113 20.86 -21.55 8.57
C ALA A 113 19.77 -21.15 7.55
N ILE A 114 19.50 -22.02 6.58
CA ILE A 114 18.42 -21.84 5.59
C ILE A 114 17.06 -21.62 6.26
N SER A 115 16.74 -22.40 7.30
CA SER A 115 15.47 -22.27 8.01
C SER A 115 15.32 -20.92 8.71
N ARG A 116 16.41 -20.42 9.31
CA ARG A 116 16.45 -19.06 9.88
C ARG A 116 16.33 -17.98 8.81
N ILE A 117 17.03 -18.12 7.69
CA ILE A 117 16.98 -17.19 6.55
C ILE A 117 15.55 -17.10 5.99
N LYS A 118 14.89 -18.25 5.76
CA LYS A 118 13.51 -18.32 5.26
C LYS A 118 12.52 -17.63 6.21
N ARG A 119 12.61 -17.89 7.52
CA ARG A 119 11.77 -17.20 8.53
C ARG A 119 12.02 -15.69 8.55
N TYR A 120 13.28 -15.27 8.50
CA TYR A 120 13.62 -13.85 8.46
C TYR A 120 13.02 -13.15 7.25
N HIS A 121 13.18 -13.72 6.04
CA HIS A 121 12.61 -13.15 4.83
C HIS A 121 11.09 -13.09 4.87
N PHE A 122 10.42 -14.13 5.38
CA PHE A 122 8.98 -14.10 5.57
C PHE A 122 8.54 -12.94 6.46
N HIS A 123 9.15 -12.79 7.63
CA HIS A 123 8.83 -11.69 8.54
C HIS A 123 9.10 -10.33 7.90
N PHE A 124 10.26 -10.17 7.28
CA PHE A 124 10.63 -8.93 6.61
C PHE A 124 9.63 -8.52 5.51
N VAL A 125 9.27 -9.45 4.62
CA VAL A 125 8.32 -9.16 3.52
C VAL A 125 6.91 -8.93 4.05
N ARG A 126 6.52 -9.62 5.13
CA ARG A 126 5.23 -9.40 5.77
C ARG A 126 5.14 -8.00 6.39
N GLU A 127 6.15 -7.56 7.14
CA GLU A 127 6.18 -6.19 7.68
C GLU A 127 6.14 -5.16 6.56
N GLU A 128 6.95 -5.34 5.51
CA GLU A 128 6.95 -4.45 4.34
C GLU A 128 5.58 -4.39 3.65
N PHE A 129 4.86 -5.51 3.57
CA PHE A 129 3.51 -5.56 3.03
C PHE A 129 2.51 -4.82 3.92
N ILE A 130 2.55 -5.05 5.24
CA ILE A 130 1.68 -4.37 6.22
C ILE A 130 1.91 -2.86 6.19
N ASP A 131 3.17 -2.43 6.12
CA ASP A 131 3.51 -1.00 6.03
C ASP A 131 3.01 -0.38 4.73
N ALA A 132 3.19 -1.07 3.60
CA ALA A 132 2.67 -0.63 2.31
C ALA A 132 1.13 -0.56 2.29
N TRP A 133 0.48 -1.52 2.93
CA TRP A 133 -0.97 -1.55 3.13
C TRP A 133 -1.45 -0.36 3.97
N ASN A 134 -0.84 -0.15 5.13
CA ASN A 134 -1.19 0.96 6.03
C ASN A 134 -0.99 2.32 5.36
N GLU A 135 0.07 2.49 4.55
CA GLU A 135 0.28 3.72 3.77
C GLU A 135 -0.86 3.93 2.75
N HIS A 136 -1.30 2.85 2.10
CA HIS A 136 -2.40 2.90 1.14
C HIS A 136 -3.75 3.22 1.80
N GLU A 137 -4.05 2.56 2.92
CA GLU A 137 -5.26 2.78 3.71
C GLU A 137 -5.33 4.21 4.25
N ALA A 138 -4.25 4.69 4.89
CA ALA A 138 -4.17 6.06 5.39
C ALA A 138 -4.41 7.09 4.28
N PHE A 139 -3.81 6.85 3.10
CA PHE A 139 -4.03 7.71 1.95
C PHE A 139 -5.50 7.76 1.50
N LEU A 140 -6.19 6.62 1.44
CA LEU A 140 -7.60 6.59 1.03
C LEU A 140 -8.51 7.32 2.02
N VAL A 141 -8.26 7.18 3.33
CA VAL A 141 -8.99 7.92 4.37
C VAL A 141 -8.75 9.43 4.25
N GLU A 142 -7.49 9.86 4.09
CA GLU A 142 -7.16 11.28 3.88
C GLU A 142 -7.83 11.85 2.62
N TYR A 143 -7.89 11.06 1.55
CA TYR A 143 -8.52 11.47 0.30
C TYR A 143 -10.04 11.61 0.43
N GLU A 144 -10.70 10.69 1.13
CA GLU A 144 -12.13 10.77 1.45
C GLU A 144 -12.45 12.10 2.19
N GLU A 145 -11.69 12.41 3.24
CA GLU A 145 -11.84 13.66 3.98
C GLU A 145 -11.64 14.89 3.08
N ARG A 146 -10.67 14.83 2.17
CA ARG A 146 -10.40 15.93 1.25
C ARG A 146 -11.56 16.15 0.29
N ILE A 147 -12.12 15.10 -0.32
CA ILE A 147 -13.29 15.20 -1.20
C ILE A 147 -14.48 15.78 -0.42
N LYS A 148 -14.74 15.28 0.80
CA LYS A 148 -15.80 15.81 1.68
C LYS A 148 -15.62 17.31 1.94
N ARG A 149 -14.41 17.74 2.32
CA ARG A 149 -14.09 19.17 2.54
C ARG A 149 -14.30 20.01 1.28
N MET A 150 -13.93 19.50 0.10
CA MET A 150 -14.14 20.21 -1.17
C MET A 150 -15.62 20.32 -1.52
N LEU A 151 -16.36 19.23 -1.37
CA LEU A 151 -17.79 19.17 -1.65
C LEU A 151 -18.56 20.16 -0.76
N LYS A 152 -18.24 20.23 0.54
CA LYS A 152 -18.79 21.24 1.46
C LYS A 152 -18.52 22.67 1.00
N LYS A 153 -17.28 22.97 0.57
CA LYS A 153 -16.92 24.30 0.06
C LYS A 153 -17.71 24.64 -1.20
N GLN A 154 -17.83 23.71 -2.15
CA GLN A 154 -18.58 23.92 -3.39
C GLN A 154 -20.09 24.08 -3.11
N ALA A 155 -20.65 23.28 -2.20
CA ALA A 155 -22.04 23.39 -1.78
C ALA A 155 -22.34 24.75 -1.13
N ARG A 156 -21.43 25.27 -0.28
CA ARG A 156 -21.54 26.63 0.30
C ARG A 156 -21.50 27.74 -0.75
N ILE A 157 -20.69 27.60 -1.79
CA ILE A 157 -20.62 28.60 -2.86
C ILE A 157 -21.95 28.67 -3.61
N VAL A 158 -22.58 27.51 -3.85
CA VAL A 158 -23.86 27.42 -4.57
C VAL A 158 -25.04 27.82 -3.69
N ASN A 159 -25.00 27.51 -2.40
CA ASN A 159 -26.09 27.79 -1.45
C ASN A 159 -25.54 28.52 -0.21
N ALA A 160 -25.20 29.79 -0.40
CA ALA A 160 -24.53 30.62 0.61
C ALA A 160 -25.34 30.86 1.90
N SER A 161 -26.65 30.59 1.88
CA SER A 161 -27.55 30.74 3.03
C SER A 161 -27.80 29.44 3.81
N ALA A 162 -27.34 28.29 3.33
CA ALA A 162 -27.54 27.00 4.00
C ALA A 162 -26.63 26.85 5.23
N ASP A 163 -27.16 26.24 6.28
CA ASP A 163 -26.39 25.93 7.49
C ASP A 163 -25.46 24.72 7.28
N GLU A 164 -24.43 24.55 8.12
CA GLU A 164 -23.48 23.43 8.01
C GLU A 164 -24.18 22.07 8.13
N GLU A 165 -25.18 21.95 9.02
CA GLU A 165 -25.97 20.72 9.18
C GLU A 165 -26.79 20.41 7.92
N GLU A 166 -27.36 21.44 7.28
CA GLU A 166 -28.10 21.30 6.03
C GLU A 166 -27.17 20.84 4.90
N ILE A 167 -25.98 21.42 4.79
CA ILE A 167 -24.97 21.02 3.79
C ILE A 167 -24.47 19.59 4.01
N GLU A 168 -24.24 19.17 5.26
CA GLU A 168 -23.88 17.79 5.57
C GLU A 168 -25.00 16.80 5.23
N SER A 169 -26.25 17.16 5.53
CA SER A 169 -27.41 16.34 5.15
C SER A 169 -27.48 16.18 3.63
N LEU A 170 -27.21 17.24 2.86
CA LEU A 170 -27.23 17.21 1.40
C LEU A 170 -26.16 16.30 0.80
N ILE A 171 -24.98 16.29 1.42
CA ILE A 171 -23.87 15.42 1.04
C ILE A 171 -24.18 13.95 1.38
N THR A 172 -24.69 13.72 2.60
CA THR A 172 -24.97 12.37 3.12
C THR A 172 -26.17 11.73 2.42
N GLU A 173 -27.25 12.49 2.21
CA GLU A 173 -28.47 12.00 1.57
C GLU A 173 -28.37 11.95 0.03
N ARG A 174 -27.24 12.42 -0.54
CA ARG A 174 -26.99 12.47 -1.99
C ARG A 174 -28.11 13.17 -2.77
N LYS A 175 -28.81 14.13 -2.14
CA LYS A 175 -29.95 14.84 -2.76
C LYS A 175 -29.45 16.03 -3.58
N THR A 176 -29.29 15.83 -4.87
CA THR A 176 -28.99 16.90 -5.84
C THR A 176 -30.17 17.83 -6.13
N SER A 177 -31.39 17.45 -5.77
CA SER A 177 -32.63 18.19 -6.09
C SER A 177 -32.70 19.58 -5.45
N LEU A 178 -32.14 19.77 -4.25
CA LEU A 178 -32.08 21.06 -3.57
C LEU A 178 -31.10 22.03 -4.24
N PHE A 179 -30.02 21.52 -4.84
CA PHE A 179 -29.13 22.34 -5.68
C PHE A 179 -29.83 22.76 -6.97
N VAL A 180 -30.61 21.88 -7.60
CA VAL A 180 -31.30 22.18 -8.87
C VAL A 180 -32.43 23.21 -8.69
N ALA A 181 -33.16 23.18 -7.57
CA ALA A 181 -34.34 24.03 -7.35
C ALA A 181 -34.01 25.53 -7.19
N ASN A 182 -32.86 25.89 -6.59
CA ASN A 182 -32.40 27.27 -6.48
C ASN A 182 -31.66 27.78 -7.74
N ILE A 183 -31.22 26.88 -8.63
CA ILE A 183 -30.42 27.20 -9.84
C ILE A 183 -31.31 27.41 -11.09
N VAL A 184 -32.63 27.24 -11.00
CA VAL A 184 -33.55 27.36 -12.15
C VAL A 184 -33.53 28.77 -12.79
N GLN A 185 -33.03 29.80 -12.08
CA GLN A 185 -32.77 31.14 -12.61
C GLN A 185 -31.26 31.41 -12.83
N GLU A 186 -30.78 31.16 -14.06
CA GLU A 186 -29.64 31.81 -14.74
C GLU A 186 -28.16 31.32 -14.64
N THR A 187 -27.46 31.53 -15.78
CA THR A 187 -26.00 31.53 -16.09
C THR A 187 -25.26 30.21 -16.34
N GLU A 188 -24.34 30.22 -17.33
CA GLU A 188 -23.43 29.07 -17.61
C GLU A 188 -22.57 28.68 -16.41
N LEU A 189 -22.26 29.65 -15.53
CA LEU A 189 -21.45 29.46 -14.34
C LEU A 189 -22.14 28.52 -13.33
N ALA A 190 -23.44 28.70 -13.09
CA ALA A 190 -24.20 27.84 -12.19
C ALA A 190 -24.29 26.39 -12.72
N ARG A 191 -24.42 26.20 -14.04
CA ARG A 191 -24.37 24.87 -14.67
C ARG A 191 -23.02 24.17 -14.46
N ARG A 192 -21.90 24.88 -14.60
CA ARG A 192 -20.56 24.32 -14.36
C ARG A 192 -20.36 23.95 -12.89
N GLN A 193 -20.79 24.79 -11.96
CA GLN A 193 -20.71 24.48 -10.52
C GLN A 193 -21.53 23.24 -10.14
N LEU A 194 -22.72 23.07 -10.72
CA LEU A 194 -23.54 21.87 -10.50
C LEU A 194 -22.88 20.60 -11.07
N GLN A 195 -22.26 20.70 -12.25
CA GLN A 195 -21.49 19.60 -12.84
C GLN A 195 -20.32 19.20 -11.95
N ASP A 196 -19.59 20.19 -11.41
CA ASP A 196 -18.47 19.95 -10.50
C ASP A 196 -18.95 19.23 -9.21
N ILE A 197 -20.04 19.71 -8.59
CA ILE A 197 -20.63 19.07 -7.40
C ILE A 197 -21.01 17.61 -7.70
N THR A 198 -21.66 17.37 -8.84
CA THR A 198 -22.10 16.02 -9.25
C THR A 198 -20.89 15.11 -9.46
N GLN A 199 -19.83 15.60 -10.10
CA GLN A 199 -18.61 14.84 -10.33
C GLN A 199 -17.92 14.47 -9.00
N ARG A 200 -17.86 15.40 -8.03
CA ARG A 200 -17.32 15.12 -6.70
C ARG A 200 -18.14 14.12 -5.91
N GLN A 201 -19.46 14.11 -6.06
CA GLN A 201 -20.31 13.11 -5.42
C GLN A 201 -20.04 11.70 -5.97
N ILE A 202 -19.81 11.58 -7.29
CA ILE A 202 -19.41 10.31 -7.91
C ILE A 202 -18.04 9.85 -7.40
N GLU A 203 -17.08 10.78 -7.28
CA GLU A 203 -15.76 10.49 -6.70
C GLU A 203 -15.87 10.02 -5.24
N LEU A 204 -16.68 10.70 -4.42
CA LEU A 204 -16.91 10.32 -3.03
C LEU A 204 -17.50 8.91 -2.92
N GLU A 205 -18.52 8.60 -3.72
CA GLU A 205 -19.13 7.26 -3.74
C GLU A 205 -18.10 6.17 -4.08
N LYS A 206 -17.22 6.44 -5.04
CA LYS A 206 -16.17 5.48 -5.44
C LYS A 206 -15.18 5.23 -4.30
N ILE A 207 -14.75 6.27 -3.60
CA ILE A 207 -13.84 6.12 -2.45
C ILE A 207 -14.51 5.41 -1.29
N GLU A 208 -15.77 5.71 -0.98
CA GLU A 208 -16.54 5.01 0.06
C GLU A 208 -16.62 3.50 -0.22
N LYS A 209 -16.84 3.10 -1.49
CA LYS A 209 -16.82 1.69 -1.90
C LYS A 209 -15.45 1.06 -1.67
N SER A 210 -14.37 1.77 -2.00
CA SER A 210 -13.02 1.27 -1.77
C SER A 210 -12.64 1.14 -0.30
N LEU A 211 -13.13 2.03 0.57
CA LEU A 211 -12.93 1.89 2.02
C LEU A 211 -13.61 0.63 2.57
N VAL A 212 -14.71 0.18 1.96
CA VAL A 212 -15.32 -1.12 2.29
C VAL A 212 -14.39 -2.27 1.87
N GLU A 213 -13.82 -2.22 0.68
CA GLU A 213 -12.86 -3.22 0.21
C GLU A 213 -11.60 -3.27 1.10
N VAL A 214 -11.09 -2.11 1.50
CA VAL A 214 -9.98 -1.96 2.45
C VAL A 214 -10.32 -2.64 3.77
N ARG A 215 -11.50 -2.38 4.33
CA ARG A 215 -11.95 -3.04 5.57
C ARG A 215 -11.99 -4.57 5.43
N ASP A 216 -12.46 -5.08 4.30
CA ASP A 216 -12.53 -6.53 4.06
C ASP A 216 -11.12 -7.15 3.95
N MET A 217 -10.15 -6.42 3.39
CA MET A 217 -8.75 -6.83 3.35
C MET A 217 -8.06 -6.72 4.71
N PHE A 218 -8.37 -5.70 5.50
CA PHE A 218 -7.85 -5.57 6.87
C PHE A 218 -8.14 -6.81 7.70
N LEU A 219 -9.36 -7.35 7.62
CA LEU A 219 -9.72 -8.60 8.29
C LEU A 219 -8.84 -9.77 7.84
N ARG A 220 -8.53 -9.86 6.55
CA ARG A 220 -7.63 -10.91 6.03
C ARG A 220 -6.21 -10.73 6.54
N ILE A 221 -5.66 -9.52 6.41
CA ILE A 221 -4.30 -9.18 6.84
C ILE A 221 -4.13 -9.40 8.34
N SER A 222 -5.16 -9.13 9.16
CA SER A 222 -5.14 -9.38 10.60
C SER A 222 -4.79 -10.82 10.96
N THR A 223 -5.15 -11.80 10.11
CA THR A 223 -4.79 -13.22 10.30
C THR A 223 -3.31 -13.51 10.10
N LEU A 224 -2.57 -12.65 9.40
CA LEU A 224 -1.10 -12.74 9.28
C LEU A 224 -0.39 -12.12 10.50
N VAL A 225 -1.09 -11.25 11.25
CA VAL A 225 -0.55 -10.50 12.40
C VAL A 225 -0.87 -11.20 13.74
N MET A 226 -2.07 -11.75 13.90
CA MET A 226 -2.51 -12.38 15.17
C MET A 226 -1.64 -13.58 15.58
N GLU A 227 -1.02 -14.27 14.63
CA GLU A 227 -0.13 -15.39 14.93
C GLU A 227 1.22 -14.96 15.55
N GLN A 228 1.49 -13.65 15.70
CA GLN A 228 2.72 -13.15 16.34
C GLN A 228 2.56 -12.74 17.79
N VAL A 229 1.41 -12.17 18.18
CA VAL A 229 1.23 -11.62 19.53
C VAL A 229 1.22 -12.73 20.59
N CYS A 230 0.86 -13.95 20.20
CA CYS A 230 0.95 -15.11 21.08
C CYS A 230 2.41 -15.56 21.35
N TYR A 231 3.40 -15.12 20.55
CA TYR A 231 4.79 -15.58 20.66
C TYR A 231 5.81 -14.50 21.01
N ALA A 232 5.48 -13.21 20.90
CA ALA A 232 6.36 -12.11 21.33
C ALA A 232 6.39 -11.87 22.85
N ARG A 233 5.57 -12.59 23.63
CA ARG A 233 5.47 -12.42 25.11
C ARG A 233 6.32 -13.39 25.93
N HIS A 234 7.23 -14.14 25.29
CA HIS A 234 8.09 -15.13 25.95
C HIS A 234 9.60 -14.87 25.77
N PHE A 235 10.00 -13.62 25.61
CA PHE A 235 11.37 -13.16 25.81
C PHE A 235 11.40 -11.90 26.66
#